data_AF-A0A6A9S928-F1
#
_entry.id   AF-A0A6A9S928-F1
#
_cell.length_a   1.000
_cell.length_b   1.000
_cell.length_c   1.000
_cell.angle_alpha   90.00
_cell.angle_beta   90.00
_cell.angle_gamma   90.00
#
_symmetry.space_group_name_H-M   'P 1'
#
loop_
_entity.id
_entity.type
_entity.pdbx_description
1 polymer ?
#
loop_
_entity_poly.entity_id
_entity_poly.type
_entity_poly.pdbx_seq_one_letter_code
_entity_poly.pdbx_strand_id
1 'polypeptide(L)'
;SGGGGSELTDTAEQLLARFQRLQAEFDGVATTAETVLRGTVVDRDGELATVETPPGTVRAIVDTDAEAGDTVEVGIRADTVTLNAPPAAPEPAGTSARNQFAGTVERIDEGDSIALVALAVDPDTTLSAVVTDTSLDKLDITTGAELVASFKATATVGVIPAIEQSGPDESS
;
A
#
# COMPACT_ATOMS: atom_id res chain seq x y z
N SER A 1 -29.02 53.71 -7.42
CA SER A 1 -29.48 52.52 -8.15
C SER A 1 -28.28 51.64 -8.35
N GLY A 2 -28.13 50.46 -7.76
CA GLY A 2 -29.10 49.48 -7.27
C GLY A 2 -28.43 48.15 -7.58
N GLY A 3 -27.52 47.73 -6.70
CA GLY A 3 -26.80 46.47 -6.80
C GLY A 3 -27.77 45.30 -6.67
N GLY A 4 -27.64 44.35 -7.56
CA GLY A 4 -28.49 43.17 -7.65
C GLY A 4 -27.96 42.19 -8.70
N GLY A 5 -26.63 42.02 -8.73
CA GLY A 5 -26.02 40.84 -9.33
C GLY A 5 -25.74 39.90 -8.18
N SER A 6 -26.37 38.73 -8.18
CA SER A 6 -26.12 37.65 -7.22
C SER A 6 -24.69 37.17 -7.39
N GLU A 7 -23.74 37.90 -6.80
CA GLU A 7 -22.39 37.42 -6.58
C GLU A 7 -22.53 36.18 -5.72
N LEU A 8 -22.05 35.05 -6.26
CA LEU A 8 -21.78 33.86 -5.47
C LEU A 8 -21.07 34.33 -4.21
N THR A 9 -21.78 34.36 -3.09
CA THR A 9 -21.21 34.88 -1.85
C THR A 9 -19.97 34.06 -1.54
N ASP A 10 -18.91 34.67 -1.02
CA ASP A 10 -17.63 34.02 -0.69
C ASP A 10 -17.79 32.72 0.11
N THR A 11 -18.93 32.57 0.80
CA THR A 11 -19.35 31.36 1.52
C THR A 11 -19.66 30.16 0.63
N ALA A 12 -20.22 30.36 -0.58
CA ALA A 12 -20.51 29.30 -1.55
C ALA A 12 -19.24 28.75 -2.21
N GLU A 13 -18.28 29.62 -2.54
CA GLU A 13 -16.96 29.22 -3.06
C GLU A 13 -16.10 28.53 -2.00
N GLN A 14 -16.17 28.98 -0.74
CA GLN A 14 -15.46 28.33 0.37
C GLN A 14 -16.07 26.97 0.75
N LEU A 15 -17.39 26.79 0.60
CA LEU A 15 -18.05 25.50 0.81
C LEU A 15 -17.74 24.50 -0.33
N LEU A 16 -17.70 24.94 -1.59
CA LEU A 16 -17.28 24.09 -2.72
C LEU A 16 -15.77 23.77 -2.67
N ALA A 17 -14.92 24.73 -2.32
CA ALA A 17 -13.48 24.50 -2.12
C ALA A 17 -13.21 23.59 -0.92
N ARG A 18 -14.07 23.58 0.10
CA ARG A 18 -13.97 22.65 1.24
C ARG A 18 -14.55 21.27 0.91
N PHE A 19 -15.60 21.20 0.09
CA PHE A 19 -16.20 19.94 -0.39
C PHE A 19 -15.30 19.23 -1.41
N GLN A 20 -14.63 19.92 -2.34
CA GLN A 20 -13.60 19.35 -3.23
C GLN A 20 -12.31 18.98 -2.48
N ARG A 21 -11.95 19.73 -1.44
CA ARG A 21 -10.78 19.43 -0.59
C ARG A 21 -10.99 18.23 0.35
N LEU A 22 -12.24 17.79 0.51
CA LEU A 22 -12.61 16.57 1.24
C LEU A 22 -13.06 15.44 0.32
N GLN A 23 -13.57 15.69 -0.89
CA GLN A 23 -13.81 14.62 -1.88
C GLN A 23 -12.51 14.12 -2.55
N ALA A 24 -11.43 14.89 -2.46
CA ALA A 24 -10.06 14.47 -2.78
C ALA A 24 -9.37 13.71 -1.62
N GLU A 25 -10.02 13.61 -0.46
CA GLU A 25 -9.78 12.53 0.49
C GLU A 25 -10.38 11.29 -0.19
N PHE A 26 -9.54 10.41 -0.74
CA PHE A 26 -9.93 9.03 -1.07
C PHE A 26 -10.88 8.91 -2.28
N ASP A 27 -10.34 8.97 -3.50
CA ASP A 27 -10.93 8.21 -4.60
C ASP A 27 -11.07 6.76 -4.09
N GLY A 28 -12.30 6.29 -3.83
CA GLY A 28 -12.58 5.23 -2.84
C GLY A 28 -11.89 3.88 -3.07
N VAL A 29 -11.26 3.70 -4.23
CA VAL A 29 -10.44 2.56 -4.61
C VAL A 29 -9.03 2.62 -3.99
N ALA A 30 -8.40 3.79 -3.96
CA ALA A 30 -6.98 3.96 -3.64
C ALA A 30 -6.64 3.64 -2.18
N THR A 31 -7.56 3.96 -1.27
CA THR A 31 -7.32 3.91 0.17
C THR A 31 -7.88 2.68 0.86
N THR A 32 -8.60 1.84 0.11
CA THR A 32 -9.00 0.50 0.55
C THR A 32 -8.08 -0.58 -0.03
N ALA A 33 -7.23 -0.24 -1.01
CA ALA A 33 -6.31 -1.19 -1.62
C ALA A 33 -5.22 -1.59 -0.60
N GLU A 34 -5.43 -2.73 0.04
CA GLU A 34 -4.50 -3.36 0.97
C GLU A 34 -3.97 -4.65 0.35
N THR A 35 -2.66 -4.83 0.41
CA THR A 35 -2.02 -6.09 0.08
C THR A 35 -1.73 -6.83 1.39
N VAL A 36 -2.20 -8.08 1.49
CA VAL A 36 -1.94 -8.93 2.64
C VAL A 36 -0.91 -9.98 2.26
N LEU A 37 0.23 -9.97 2.94
CA LEU A 37 1.28 -10.98 2.76
C LEU A 37 1.25 -11.96 3.91
N ARG A 38 1.05 -13.24 3.59
CA ARG A 38 1.19 -14.33 4.56
C ARG A 38 2.65 -14.71 4.69
N GLY A 39 3.11 -14.84 5.93
CA GLY A 39 4.47 -15.26 6.19
C GLY A 39 4.69 -15.81 7.58
N THR A 40 5.93 -16.19 7.85
CA THR A 40 6.34 -16.75 9.14
C THR A 40 7.30 -15.79 9.82
N VAL A 41 7.09 -15.53 11.12
CA VAL A 41 8.02 -14.72 11.91
C VAL A 41 9.35 -15.47 12.06
N VAL A 42 10.46 -14.86 11.64
CA VAL A 42 11.81 -15.46 11.75
C VAL A 42 12.68 -14.78 12.80
N ASP A 43 12.39 -13.52 13.13
CA ASP A 43 13.13 -12.74 14.12
C ASP A 43 12.24 -11.63 14.69
N ARG A 44 12.51 -11.20 15.93
CA ARG A 44 11.75 -10.12 16.58
C ARG A 44 12.65 -9.24 17.44
N ASP A 45 12.58 -7.93 17.20
CA ASP A 45 13.25 -6.89 17.97
C ASP A 45 12.19 -5.92 18.53
N GLY A 46 11.73 -6.19 19.75
CA GLY A 46 10.64 -5.45 20.38
C GLY A 46 9.31 -5.63 19.66
N GLU A 47 8.74 -4.54 19.15
CA GLU A 47 7.49 -4.53 18.39
C GLU A 47 7.70 -4.80 16.89
N LEU A 48 8.95 -4.75 16.42
CA LEU A 48 9.29 -5.02 15.03
C LEU A 48 9.63 -6.50 14.84
N ALA A 49 8.83 -7.20 14.05
CA ALA A 49 9.10 -8.55 13.62
C ALA A 49 9.64 -8.57 12.19
N THR A 50 10.55 -9.51 11.91
CA THR A 50 10.94 -9.90 10.56
C THR A 50 10.13 -11.11 10.17
N VAL A 51 9.39 -11.00 9.06
CA VAL A 51 8.47 -12.01 8.54
C VAL A 51 9.01 -12.48 7.20
N GLU A 52 9.23 -13.78 7.05
CA GLU A 52 9.56 -14.39 5.75
C GLU A 52 8.27 -14.61 4.96
N THR A 53 8.18 -14.02 3.77
CA THR A 53 7.02 -14.10 2.86
C THR A 53 7.49 -14.56 1.47
N PRO A 54 6.60 -15.04 0.58
CA PRO A 54 6.98 -15.44 -0.78
C PRO A 54 7.80 -14.39 -1.56
N PRO A 55 7.43 -13.09 -1.62
CA PRO A 55 8.24 -12.08 -2.31
C PRO A 55 9.54 -11.70 -1.59
N GLY A 56 9.75 -12.19 -0.35
CA GLY A 56 10.95 -11.94 0.45
C GLY A 56 10.65 -11.58 1.89
N THR A 57 11.66 -11.08 2.60
CA THR A 57 11.52 -10.72 4.02
C THR A 57 10.87 -9.34 4.19
N VAL A 58 9.87 -9.25 5.05
CA VAL A 58 9.17 -8.02 5.42
C VAL A 58 9.43 -7.72 6.89
N ARG A 59 9.82 -6.49 7.22
CA ARG A 59 9.80 -5.97 8.58
C ARG A 59 8.47 -5.28 8.83
N ALA A 60 7.76 -5.67 9.88
CA ALA A 60 6.46 -5.13 10.23
C ALA A 60 6.34 -4.89 11.74
N ILE A 61 5.47 -3.96 12.12
CA ILE A 61 5.02 -3.82 13.51
C ILE A 61 4.05 -4.95 13.80
N VAL A 62 4.32 -5.75 14.83
CA VAL A 62 3.49 -6.88 15.24
C VAL A 62 3.12 -6.70 16.71
N ASP A 63 1.93 -6.17 16.96
CA ASP A 63 1.42 -5.83 18.30
C ASP A 63 0.97 -7.05 19.13
N THR A 64 1.01 -8.25 18.56
CA THR A 64 0.62 -9.49 19.22
C THR A 64 1.83 -10.25 19.78
N ASP A 65 1.61 -11.24 20.63
CA ASP A 65 2.65 -12.09 21.25
C ASP A 65 3.27 -13.10 20.25
N ALA A 66 3.19 -12.84 18.94
CA ALA A 66 3.75 -13.74 17.91
C ALA A 66 5.23 -14.04 18.17
N GLU A 67 5.55 -15.32 18.21
CA GLU A 67 6.89 -15.85 18.41
C GLU A 67 7.51 -16.28 17.07
N ALA A 68 8.83 -16.50 17.06
CA ALA A 68 9.48 -17.07 15.89
C ALA A 68 8.88 -18.44 15.55
N GLY A 69 8.48 -18.62 14.29
CA GLY A 69 7.74 -19.77 13.81
C GLY A 69 6.23 -19.55 13.69
N ASP A 70 5.69 -18.47 14.27
CA ASP A 70 4.27 -18.16 14.11
C ASP A 70 3.97 -17.64 12.71
N THR A 71 2.81 -18.06 12.20
CA THR A 71 2.25 -17.52 10.97
C THR A 71 1.59 -16.17 11.27
N VAL A 72 1.91 -15.17 10.46
CA VAL A 72 1.31 -13.83 10.53
C VAL A 72 0.88 -13.36 9.15
N GLU A 73 -0.15 -12.53 9.13
CA GLU A 73 -0.60 -11.77 7.98
C GLU A 73 -0.13 -10.34 8.11
N VAL A 74 0.51 -9.84 7.07
CA VAL A 74 1.15 -8.53 7.04
C VAL A 74 0.42 -7.64 6.06
N GLY A 75 -0.31 -6.65 6.59
CA GLY A 75 -1.09 -5.70 5.82
C GLY A 75 -0.24 -4.52 5.35
N ILE A 76 -0.24 -4.26 4.05
CA ILE A 76 0.46 -3.15 3.41
C ILE A 76 -0.57 -2.31 2.65
N ARG A 77 -0.74 -1.06 3.07
CA ARG A 77 -1.64 -0.12 2.40
C ARG A 77 -0.97 0.50 1.19
N ALA A 78 -1.71 0.58 0.08
CA ALA A 78 -1.18 1.08 -1.18
C ALA A 78 -0.71 2.55 -1.12
N ASP A 79 -1.28 3.39 -0.26
CA ASP A 79 -0.86 4.79 -0.08
C ASP A 79 0.49 4.93 0.63
N THR A 80 0.93 3.88 1.33
CA THR A 80 2.22 3.86 2.04
C THR A 80 3.37 3.38 1.17
N VAL A 81 3.06 2.84 -0.01
CA VAL A 81 4.03 2.29 -0.96
C VAL A 81 4.52 3.38 -1.89
N THR A 82 5.83 3.56 -1.95
CA THR A 82 6.50 4.46 -2.90
C THR A 82 7.15 3.64 -4.01
N LEU A 83 6.81 3.96 -5.27
CA LEU A 83 7.43 3.36 -6.45
C LEU A 83 8.65 4.17 -6.89
N ASN A 84 9.74 3.46 -7.20
CA ASN A 84 10.97 4.04 -7.69
C ASN A 84 11.42 3.27 -8.92
N ALA A 85 12.17 3.95 -9.80
CA ALA A 85 12.89 3.27 -10.88
C ALA A 85 13.88 2.25 -10.28
N PRO A 86 14.11 1.12 -10.97
CA PRO A 86 15.08 0.14 -10.54
C PRO A 86 16.47 0.77 -10.49
N PRO A 87 17.29 0.42 -9.48
CA PRO A 87 18.60 1.02 -9.35
C PRO A 87 19.49 0.61 -10.52
N ALA A 88 20.31 1.54 -11.02
CA ALA A 88 21.21 1.29 -12.15
C ALA A 88 22.28 0.22 -11.88
N ALA A 89 22.47 -0.14 -10.60
CA ALA A 89 23.27 -1.27 -10.15
C ALA A 89 22.56 -1.93 -8.95
N PRO A 90 22.71 -3.25 -8.73
CA PRO A 90 22.19 -3.89 -7.54
C PRO A 90 22.92 -3.33 -6.31
N GLU A 91 22.30 -2.37 -5.64
CA GLU A 91 22.78 -1.87 -4.36
C GLU A 91 22.54 -2.96 -3.31
N PRO A 92 23.50 -3.23 -2.40
CA PRO A 92 23.26 -4.15 -1.31
C PRO A 92 22.03 -3.68 -0.53
N ALA A 93 21.08 -4.58 -0.27
CA ALA A 93 19.83 -4.31 0.43
C ALA A 93 20.09 -3.50 1.71
N GLY A 94 19.94 -2.19 1.60
CA GLY A 94 20.63 -1.25 2.47
C GLY A 94 19.70 -0.13 2.85
N THR A 95 18.90 -0.37 3.89
CA THR A 95 18.68 0.53 5.04
C THR A 95 17.70 -0.21 5.93
N SER A 96 18.10 -0.48 7.16
CA SER A 96 17.45 -1.28 8.21
C SER A 96 16.01 -0.89 8.58
N ALA A 97 15.33 -0.03 7.82
CA ALA A 97 14.00 0.51 8.12
C ALA A 97 13.00 0.45 6.93
N ARG A 98 13.41 0.00 5.73
CA ARG A 98 12.54 0.00 4.54
C ARG A 98 12.44 -1.40 3.94
N ASN A 99 11.21 -1.86 3.75
CA ASN A 99 10.89 -3.02 2.93
C ASN A 99 11.02 -2.61 1.46
N GLN A 100 11.61 -3.47 0.64
CA GLN A 100 11.80 -3.21 -0.79
C GLN A 100 11.52 -4.47 -1.58
N PHE A 101 10.67 -4.35 -2.60
CA PHE A 101 10.38 -5.41 -3.55
C PHE A 101 10.55 -4.89 -4.96
N ALA A 102 11.38 -5.58 -5.74
CA ALA A 102 11.42 -5.39 -7.17
C ALA A 102 10.23 -6.13 -7.79
N GLY A 103 9.61 -5.53 -8.79
CA GLY A 103 8.48 -6.14 -9.46
C GLY A 103 8.20 -5.52 -10.82
N THR A 104 7.23 -6.10 -11.51
CA THR A 104 6.79 -5.67 -12.84
C THR A 104 5.36 -5.17 -12.78
N VAL A 105 5.09 -4.04 -13.43
CA VAL A 105 3.73 -3.48 -13.47
C VAL A 105 2.82 -4.38 -14.29
N GLU A 106 1.80 -4.96 -13.68
CA GLU A 106 0.81 -5.81 -14.35
C GLU A 106 -0.40 -5.02 -14.82
N ARG A 107 -0.82 -4.04 -14.03
CA ARG A 107 -2.00 -3.22 -14.31
C ARG A 107 -1.83 -1.83 -13.70
N ILE A 108 -2.37 -0.84 -14.40
CA ILE A 108 -2.50 0.53 -13.93
C ILE A 108 -3.98 0.88 -14.05
N ASP A 109 -4.62 1.17 -12.94
CA ASP A 109 -6.00 1.64 -12.86
C ASP A 109 -5.95 3.16 -12.63
N GLU A 110 -6.04 3.93 -13.73
CA GLU A 110 -5.96 5.39 -13.72
C GLU A 110 -7.28 6.02 -13.26
N GLY A 111 -7.19 6.98 -12.34
CA GLY A 111 -8.28 7.84 -11.88
C GLY A 111 -8.07 9.30 -12.28
N ASP A 112 -8.89 10.21 -11.74
CA ASP A 112 -8.89 11.63 -12.15
C ASP A 112 -7.64 12.42 -11.69
N SER A 113 -6.91 11.94 -10.69
CA SER A 113 -5.72 12.62 -10.16
C SER A 113 -4.65 11.67 -9.60
N ILE A 114 -5.03 10.42 -9.40
CA ILE A 114 -4.18 9.35 -8.89
C ILE A 114 -4.43 8.10 -9.71
N ALA A 115 -3.49 7.17 -9.66
CA ALA A 115 -3.60 5.86 -10.25
C ALA A 115 -3.21 4.79 -9.24
N LEU A 116 -3.89 3.65 -9.31
CA LEU A 116 -3.50 2.45 -8.59
C LEU A 116 -2.65 1.57 -9.50
N VAL A 117 -1.42 1.31 -9.09
CA VAL A 117 -0.48 0.47 -9.80
C VAL A 117 -0.40 -0.89 -9.10
N ALA A 118 -0.72 -1.94 -9.84
CA ALA A 118 -0.54 -3.33 -9.43
C ALA A 118 0.81 -3.84 -9.92
N LEU A 119 1.68 -4.20 -8.97
CA LEU A 119 3.05 -4.64 -9.20
C LEU A 119 3.20 -6.12 -8.84
N ALA A 120 3.48 -7.00 -9.81
CA ALA A 120 3.88 -8.38 -9.54
C ALA A 120 5.25 -8.40 -8.88
N VAL A 121 5.31 -8.82 -7.62
CA VAL A 121 6.55 -8.94 -6.84
C VAL A 121 6.99 -10.41 -6.66
N ASP A 122 6.08 -11.34 -6.91
CA ASP A 122 6.26 -12.79 -6.92
C ASP A 122 5.15 -13.41 -7.80
N PRO A 123 5.28 -14.62 -8.39
CA PRO A 123 4.30 -15.19 -9.31
C PRO A 123 2.85 -15.22 -8.79
N ASP A 124 2.66 -15.33 -7.48
CA ASP A 124 1.33 -15.40 -6.85
C ASP A 124 1.04 -14.17 -5.98
N THR A 125 1.87 -13.12 -6.05
CA THR A 125 1.76 -11.93 -5.20
C THR A 125 1.83 -10.63 -5.99
N THR A 126 0.73 -9.88 -5.95
CA THR A 126 0.64 -8.53 -6.51
C THR A 126 0.57 -7.50 -5.39
N LEU A 127 1.52 -6.57 -5.37
CA LEU A 127 1.54 -5.42 -4.47
C LEU A 127 0.84 -4.23 -5.12
N SER A 128 -0.07 -3.60 -4.39
CA SER A 128 -0.75 -2.38 -4.85
C SER A 128 -0.04 -1.12 -4.34
N ALA A 129 0.10 -0.11 -5.19
CA ALA A 129 0.66 1.19 -4.84
C ALA A 129 -0.18 2.32 -5.44
N VAL A 130 -0.47 3.35 -4.66
CA VAL A 130 -1.15 4.56 -5.14
C VAL A 130 -0.10 5.60 -5.52
N VAL A 131 -0.19 6.10 -6.74
CA VAL A 131 0.68 7.16 -7.24
C VAL A 131 -0.15 8.29 -7.81
N THR A 132 0.38 9.51 -7.78
CA THR A 132 -0.24 10.64 -8.50
C THR A 132 -0.01 10.50 -9.99
N ASP A 133 -0.92 11.02 -10.80
CA ASP A 133 -0.77 11.11 -12.27
C ASP A 133 0.60 11.71 -12.68
N THR A 134 1.02 12.79 -12.01
CA THR A 134 2.35 13.39 -12.21
C THR A 134 3.52 12.44 -11.96
N SER A 135 3.37 11.43 -11.10
CA SER A 135 4.41 10.42 -10.84
C SER A 135 4.41 9.33 -11.90
N LEU A 136 3.25 8.95 -12.45
CA LEU A 136 3.18 8.05 -13.61
C LEU A 136 3.96 8.64 -14.78
N ASP A 137 3.69 9.91 -15.13
CA ASP A 137 4.37 10.60 -16.21
C ASP A 137 5.88 10.73 -15.97
N LYS A 138 6.28 11.17 -14.77
CA LYS A 138 7.70 11.42 -14.45
C LYS A 138 8.55 10.16 -14.45
N LEU A 139 7.96 9.04 -14.05
CA LEU A 139 8.64 7.75 -13.96
C LEU A 139 8.39 6.87 -15.20
N ASP A 140 7.65 7.38 -16.20
CA ASP A 140 7.26 6.67 -17.42
C ASP A 140 6.65 5.29 -17.11
N ILE A 141 5.79 5.26 -16.07
CA ILE A 141 5.23 4.00 -15.55
C ILE A 141 4.23 3.47 -16.57
N THR A 142 4.57 2.32 -17.15
CA THR A 142 3.74 1.61 -18.13
C THR A 142 3.61 0.16 -17.72
N THR A 143 2.57 -0.53 -18.20
CA THR A 143 2.46 -1.98 -18.02
C THR A 143 3.67 -2.68 -18.61
N GLY A 144 4.27 -3.58 -17.84
CA GLY A 144 5.53 -4.25 -18.16
C GLY A 144 6.79 -3.51 -17.68
N ALA A 145 6.67 -2.30 -17.13
CA ALA A 145 7.80 -1.61 -16.54
C ALA A 145 8.28 -2.32 -15.27
N GLU A 146 9.60 -2.43 -15.11
CA GLU A 146 10.23 -2.89 -13.88
C GLU A 146 10.37 -1.72 -12.91
N LEU A 147 9.91 -1.90 -11.67
CA LEU A 147 9.94 -0.88 -10.63
C LEU A 147 10.35 -1.51 -9.29
N VAL A 148 10.78 -0.65 -8.36
CA VAL A 148 11.03 -1.03 -6.97
C VAL A 148 9.99 -0.36 -6.09
N ALA A 149 9.12 -1.17 -5.50
CA ALA A 149 8.23 -0.74 -4.43
C ALA A 149 9.00 -0.68 -3.11
N SER A 150 8.82 0.41 -2.38
CA SER A 150 9.44 0.62 -1.07
C SER A 150 8.45 1.18 -0.08
N PHE A 151 8.48 0.67 1.16
CA PHE A 151 7.59 1.11 2.23
C PHE A 151 8.27 0.97 3.58
N LYS A 152 7.85 1.77 4.56
CA LYS A 152 8.44 1.73 5.91
C LYS A 152 7.91 0.53 6.68
N ALA A 153 8.79 -0.08 7.48
CA ALA A 153 8.38 -1.15 8.39
C ALA A 153 7.27 -0.70 9.36
N THR A 154 7.30 0.56 9.78
CA THR A 154 6.28 1.14 10.68
C THR A 154 4.95 1.48 10.01
N ALA A 155 4.87 1.38 8.68
CA ALA A 155 3.62 1.55 7.93
C ALA A 155 2.94 0.21 7.67
N THR A 156 3.56 -0.88 8.15
CA THR A 156 3.13 -2.25 7.94
C THR A 156 2.72 -2.85 9.27
N VAL A 157 1.50 -3.38 9.35
CA VAL A 157 0.98 -4.00 10.56
C VAL A 157 0.80 -5.49 10.32
N GLY A 158 1.38 -6.30 11.19
CA GLY A 158 1.23 -7.75 11.18
C GLY A 158 0.30 -8.22 12.29
N VAL A 159 -0.57 -9.17 11.97
CA VAL A 159 -1.48 -9.83 12.92
C VAL A 159 -1.40 -11.34 12.74
N ILE A 160 -1.56 -12.10 13.83
CA ILE A 160 -1.77 -13.55 13.71
C ILE A 160 -3.15 -13.74 13.06
N PRO A 161 -3.26 -14.50 11.96
CA PRO A 161 -4.56 -14.78 11.38
C PRO A 161 -5.42 -15.48 12.42
N ALA A 162 -6.67 -15.03 12.56
CA ALA A 162 -7.63 -15.79 13.34
C ALA A 162 -7.70 -17.19 12.72
N ILE A 163 -7.36 -18.23 13.49
CA ILE A 163 -7.67 -19.60 13.11
C ILE A 163 -9.15 -19.62 12.78
N GLU A 164 -9.51 -19.76 11.50
CA GLU A 164 -10.87 -20.11 11.12
C GLU A 164 -11.15 -21.42 11.84
N GLN A 165 -11.89 -21.33 12.95
CA GLN A 165 -12.47 -22.49 13.59
C GLN A 165 -13.39 -23.09 12.54
N SER A 166 -12.85 -24.06 11.79
CA SER A 166 -13.64 -25.02 11.04
C SER A 166 -14.54 -25.67 12.08
N GLY A 167 -15.75 -25.14 12.23
CA GLY A 167 -16.76 -25.75 13.06
C GLY A 167 -16.90 -27.20 12.60
N PRO A 168 -17.00 -28.17 13.53
CA PRO A 168 -17.29 -29.53 13.11
C PRO A 168 -18.60 -29.48 12.34
N ASP A 169 -18.54 -29.90 11.08
CA ASP A 169 -19.69 -30.22 10.25
C ASP A 169 -20.54 -31.21 11.05
N GLU A 170 -21.61 -30.71 11.70
CA GLU A 170 -22.63 -31.55 12.29
C GLU A 170 -23.33 -32.29 11.14
N SER A 171 -22.85 -33.49 10.84
CA SER A 171 -23.55 -34.48 10.06
C SER A 171 -23.09 -35.88 10.45
N SER A 172 -23.72 -36.46 11.47
CA SER A 172 -24.32 -37.81 11.46
C SER A 172 -24.91 -38.17 12.83
#